data_AF-F0J5F2-F1
#
_entry.id   AF-F0J5F2-F1
#
_cell.length_a   1.000
_cell.length_b   1.000
_cell.length_c   1.000
_cell.angle_alpha   90.00
_cell.angle_beta   90.00
_cell.angle_gamma   90.00
#
_symmetry.space_group_name_H-M   'P 1'
#
loop_
_entity.id
_entity.type
_entity.pdbx_description
1 polymer ?
#
loop_
_entity_poly.entity_id
_entity_poly.type
_entity_poly.pdbx_seq_one_letter_code
_entity_poly.pdbx_strand_id
1 'polypeptide(L)'
;MDLAARFRAIIDGFCQAVAVRGAARNLAPDTRALLLLLWTRLRRAAARFAVLAAGAPPPRPRAPKPRPARPRAPDLPRRRGWVLAPIPEAAGIAGRLRALLEDPATIALIGTDPRFGRILRPLCRTLGLRPPPCLRRAPPAPKPRPPRRPRVRHPLAPANDPPNRLERATPLWLARAPPARA
;
A
#
# COMPACT_ATOMS: atom_id res chain seq x y z
N MET A 1 -19.77 7.66 -25.49
CA MET A 1 -18.35 7.28 -25.32
C MET A 1 -18.28 6.18 -24.28
N ASP A 2 -17.67 5.02 -24.61
CA ASP A 2 -17.57 3.89 -23.68
C ASP A 2 -16.78 4.25 -22.40
N LEU A 3 -17.14 3.65 -21.27
CA LEU A 3 -16.56 3.96 -19.96
C LEU A 3 -15.07 3.62 -19.91
N ALA A 4 -14.65 2.53 -20.57
CA ALA A 4 -13.24 2.18 -20.67
C ALA A 4 -12.46 3.22 -21.48
N ALA A 5 -13.07 3.79 -22.53
CA ALA A 5 -12.47 4.87 -23.30
C ALA A 5 -12.33 6.16 -22.48
N ARG A 6 -13.36 6.54 -21.71
CA ARG A 6 -13.29 7.69 -20.78
C ARG A 6 -12.21 7.50 -19.72
N PHE A 7 -12.13 6.32 -19.11
CA PHE A 7 -11.08 6.01 -18.14
C PHE A 7 -9.68 6.07 -18.76
N ARG A 8 -9.51 5.49 -19.95
CA ARG A 8 -8.25 5.55 -20.70
C ARG A 8 -7.84 7.00 -20.99
N ALA A 9 -8.76 7.85 -21.45
CA ALA A 9 -8.48 9.26 -21.71
C ALA A 9 -8.01 10.03 -20.45
N ILE A 10 -8.56 9.72 -19.28
CA ILE A 10 -8.09 10.29 -18.00
C ILE A 10 -6.65 9.87 -17.70
N ILE A 11 -6.33 8.58 -17.92
CA ILE A 11 -4.98 8.04 -17.70
C ILE A 11 -3.98 8.63 -18.71
N ASP A 12 -4.35 8.72 -19.98
CA ASP A 12 -3.51 9.30 -21.03
C ASP A 12 -3.23 10.78 -20.74
N GLY A 13 -4.22 11.54 -20.28
CA GLY A 13 -4.03 12.92 -19.82
C GLY A 13 -3.07 13.04 -18.62
N PHE A 14 -3.08 12.06 -17.71
CA PHE A 14 -2.09 12.01 -16.63
C PHE A 14 -0.68 11.74 -17.15
N CYS A 15 -0.54 10.75 -18.02
CA CYS A 15 0.74 10.43 -18.63
C CYS A 15 1.30 11.62 -19.42
N GLN A 16 0.46 12.37 -20.13
CA GLN A 16 0.87 13.59 -20.82
C GLN A 16 1.38 14.66 -19.85
N ALA A 17 0.69 14.91 -18.74
CA ALA A 17 1.16 15.87 -17.72
C ALA A 17 2.53 15.48 -17.13
N VAL A 18 2.74 14.19 -16.87
CA VAL A 18 4.04 13.65 -16.42
C VAL A 18 5.12 13.89 -17.48
N ALA A 19 4.81 13.64 -18.76
CA ALA A 19 5.76 13.80 -19.86
C ALA A 19 6.21 15.25 -20.03
N VAL A 20 5.26 16.20 -20.05
CA VAL A 20 5.52 17.64 -20.19
C VAL A 20 6.44 18.12 -19.07
N ARG A 21 6.15 17.74 -17.82
CA ARG A 21 6.97 18.15 -16.67
C ARG A 21 8.32 17.44 -16.61
N GLY A 22 8.39 16.19 -17.07
CA GLY A 22 9.63 15.45 -17.29
C GLY A 22 10.57 16.12 -18.29
N ALA A 23 10.03 16.60 -19.41
CA ALA A 23 10.77 17.31 -20.44
C ALA A 23 11.34 18.65 -19.94
N ALA A 24 10.57 19.37 -19.11
CA ALA A 24 10.98 20.64 -18.52
C ALA A 24 12.10 20.52 -17.45
N ARG A 25 12.59 19.31 -17.13
CA ARG A 25 13.59 19.03 -16.07
C ARG A 25 13.22 19.55 -14.66
N ASN A 26 11.98 19.98 -14.44
CA ASN A 26 11.47 20.51 -13.16
C ASN A 26 11.16 19.42 -12.12
N LEU A 27 11.86 18.29 -12.17
CA LEU A 27 11.63 17.15 -11.28
C LEU A 27 12.95 16.73 -10.65
N ALA A 28 12.94 16.61 -9.32
CA ALA A 28 14.04 16.02 -8.58
C ALA A 28 14.37 14.61 -9.14
N PRO A 29 15.66 14.22 -9.21
CA PRO A 29 16.08 12.94 -9.78
C PRO A 29 15.31 11.74 -9.20
N ASP A 30 15.12 11.73 -7.88
CA ASP A 30 14.45 10.64 -7.15
C ASP A 30 12.96 10.52 -7.52
N THR A 31 12.34 11.65 -7.86
CA THR A 31 10.93 11.71 -8.28
C THR A 31 10.75 11.10 -9.66
N ARG A 32 11.75 11.19 -10.54
CA ARG A 32 11.67 10.67 -11.91
C ARG A 32 11.45 9.15 -11.95
N ALA A 33 12.17 8.40 -11.12
CA ALA A 33 12.00 6.95 -11.03
C ALA A 33 10.60 6.56 -10.52
N LEU A 34 10.09 7.28 -9.51
CA LEU A 34 8.75 7.07 -8.96
C LEU A 34 7.65 7.38 -10.00
N LEU A 35 7.85 8.41 -10.83
CA LEU A 35 6.90 8.77 -11.89
C LEU A 35 6.89 7.76 -13.03
N LEU A 36 8.03 7.18 -13.41
CA LEU A 36 8.09 6.09 -14.39
C LEU A 36 7.39 4.81 -13.86
N LEU A 37 7.60 4.47 -12.59
CA LEU A 37 6.90 3.37 -11.94
C LEU A 37 5.39 3.62 -11.85
N LEU A 38 4.99 4.86 -11.55
CA LEU A 38 3.59 5.25 -11.58
C LEU A 38 3.02 5.14 -12.99
N TRP A 39 3.68 5.69 -14.00
CA TRP A 39 3.27 5.62 -15.41
C TRP A 39 2.97 4.18 -15.85
N THR A 40 3.93 3.27 -15.64
CA THR A 40 3.76 1.85 -16.02
C THR A 40 2.59 1.20 -15.27
N ARG A 41 2.41 1.54 -13.99
CA ARG A 41 1.28 1.09 -13.18
C ARG A 41 -0.06 1.62 -13.72
N LEU A 42 -0.14 2.89 -14.10
CA LEU A 42 -1.35 3.51 -14.66
C LEU A 42 -1.75 2.91 -16.00
N ARG A 43 -0.79 2.73 -16.92
CA ARG A 43 -1.07 2.07 -18.20
C ARG A 43 -1.57 0.64 -18.03
N ARG A 44 -0.97 -0.13 -17.11
CA ARG A 44 -1.46 -1.48 -16.78
C ARG A 44 -2.86 -1.44 -16.16
N ALA A 45 -3.17 -0.43 -15.35
CA ALA A 45 -4.50 -0.25 -14.79
C ALA A 45 -5.54 0.02 -15.90
N ALA A 46 -5.24 0.92 -16.84
CA ALA A 46 -6.08 1.21 -18.00
C ALA A 46 -6.33 -0.03 -18.87
N ALA A 47 -5.26 -0.76 -19.22
CA ALA A 47 -5.37 -1.99 -20.01
C ALA A 47 -6.22 -3.05 -19.28
N ARG A 48 -5.98 -3.26 -17.98
CA ARG A 48 -6.78 -4.21 -17.18
C ARG A 48 -8.24 -3.78 -17.05
N PHE A 49 -8.51 -2.48 -16.95
CA PHE A 49 -9.87 -1.97 -16.90
C PHE A 49 -10.61 -2.26 -18.21
N ALA A 50 -9.98 -1.99 -19.36
CA ALA A 50 -10.57 -2.28 -20.67
C ALA A 50 -10.84 -3.79 -20.86
N VAL A 51 -9.89 -4.65 -20.48
CA VAL A 51 -10.05 -6.11 -20.53
C VAL A 51 -11.22 -6.57 -19.65
N LEU A 52 -11.39 -6.00 -18.46
CA LEU A 52 -12.53 -6.34 -17.60
C LEU A 52 -13.86 -5.80 -18.14
N ALA A 53 -13.87 -4.58 -18.69
CA ALA A 53 -15.06 -4.01 -19.33
C ALA A 53 -15.53 -4.84 -20.53
N ALA A 54 -14.60 -5.49 -21.25
CA ALA A 54 -14.90 -6.44 -22.32
C ALA A 54 -15.38 -7.83 -21.82
N GLY A 55 -15.60 -8.03 -20.51
CA GLY A 55 -16.15 -9.27 -19.96
C GLY A 55 -15.12 -10.36 -19.64
N ALA A 56 -13.85 -10.00 -19.41
CA ALA A 56 -12.83 -11.01 -19.14
C ALA A 56 -13.12 -11.90 -17.93
N PRO A 57 -12.99 -13.24 -18.08
CA PRO A 57 -13.24 -14.19 -17.00
C PRO A 57 -12.25 -13.98 -15.84
N PRO A 58 -12.62 -14.40 -14.61
CA PRO A 58 -11.70 -14.36 -13.49
C PRO A 58 -10.42 -15.17 -13.81
N PRO A 59 -9.24 -14.70 -13.37
CA PRO A 59 -8.00 -15.42 -13.63
C PRO A 59 -8.08 -16.80 -12.98
N ARG A 60 -7.85 -17.86 -13.78
CA ARG A 60 -7.76 -19.23 -13.25
C ARG A 60 -6.61 -19.32 -12.23
N PRO A 61 -6.83 -19.97 -11.08
CA PRO A 61 -5.74 -20.27 -10.15
C PRO A 61 -4.64 -21.03 -10.88
N ARG A 62 -3.43 -20.49 -10.88
CA ARG A 62 -2.24 -21.20 -11.41
C ARG A 62 -1.42 -21.67 -10.22
N ALA A 63 -0.95 -22.91 -10.29
CA ALA A 63 0.01 -23.42 -9.32
C ALA A 63 1.24 -22.49 -9.26
N PRO A 64 1.73 -22.13 -8.07
CA PRO A 64 2.90 -21.28 -7.93
C PRO A 64 4.11 -22.01 -8.54
N LYS A 65 4.64 -21.47 -9.64
CA LYS A 65 5.93 -21.90 -10.19
C LYS A 65 7.06 -21.23 -9.41
N PRO A 66 8.16 -21.93 -9.06
CA PRO A 66 9.36 -21.32 -8.51
C PRO A 66 9.80 -20.19 -9.42
N ARG A 67 9.95 -18.98 -8.87
CA ARG A 67 10.46 -17.81 -9.60
C ARG A 67 11.81 -17.44 -9.02
N PRO A 68 12.79 -17.09 -9.86
CA PRO A 68 14.07 -16.57 -9.39
C PRO A 68 13.82 -15.31 -8.56
N ALA A 69 14.61 -15.15 -7.49
CA ALA A 69 14.57 -13.96 -6.65
C ALA A 69 14.82 -12.73 -7.52
N ARG A 70 13.82 -11.85 -7.61
CA ARG A 70 13.97 -10.57 -8.32
C ARG A 70 14.31 -9.47 -7.33
N PRO A 71 15.17 -8.51 -7.70
CA PRO A 71 15.42 -7.34 -6.88
C PRO A 71 14.10 -6.63 -6.57
N ARG A 72 13.96 -6.18 -5.32
CA ARG A 72 12.74 -5.54 -4.83
C ARG A 72 12.58 -4.21 -5.55
N ALA A 73 11.47 -4.07 -6.29
CA ALA A 73 11.16 -2.81 -6.95
C ALA A 73 11.00 -1.68 -5.91
N PRO A 74 11.36 -0.43 -6.24
CA PRO A 74 11.13 0.71 -5.37
C PRO A 74 9.64 0.82 -5.01
N ASP A 75 9.35 0.99 -3.72
CA ASP A 75 7.98 1.19 -3.25
C ASP A 75 7.53 2.62 -3.59
N LEU A 76 6.35 2.78 -4.19
CA LEU A 76 5.75 4.10 -4.35
C LEU A 76 5.40 4.68 -2.96
N PRO A 77 5.48 6.02 -2.79
CA PRO A 77 5.09 6.66 -1.56
C PRO A 77 3.69 6.25 -1.11
N ARG A 78 3.56 5.92 0.18
CA ARG A 78 2.30 5.43 0.75
C ARG A 78 1.35 6.56 1.15
N ARG A 79 1.82 7.82 1.18
CA ARG A 79 1.02 9.01 1.52
C ARG A 79 -0.05 9.23 0.46
N ARG A 80 -1.25 9.66 0.87
CA ARG A 80 -2.32 10.06 -0.09
C ARG A 80 -1.90 11.34 -0.82
N GLY A 81 -2.20 11.42 -2.11
CA GLY A 81 -1.99 12.63 -2.89
C GLY A 81 -0.53 13.01 -3.08
N TRP A 82 0.40 12.09 -2.86
CA TRP A 82 1.84 12.38 -2.94
C TRP A 82 2.25 12.94 -4.30
N VAL A 83 1.49 12.64 -5.36
CA VAL A 83 1.78 13.10 -6.72
C VAL A 83 1.36 14.55 -6.99
N LEU A 84 0.52 15.14 -6.13
CA LEU A 84 0.04 16.50 -6.32
C LEU A 84 1.13 17.55 -6.11
N ALA A 85 2.11 17.27 -5.25
CA ALA A 85 3.24 18.17 -5.02
C ALA A 85 4.18 18.25 -6.25
N PRO A 86 4.68 17.13 -6.82
CA PRO A 86 5.50 17.19 -8.02
C PRO A 86 4.69 17.51 -9.29
N ILE A 87 3.39 17.20 -9.33
CA ILE A 87 2.52 17.35 -10.51
C ILE A 87 1.18 18.00 -10.07
N PRO A 88 1.11 19.33 -9.98
CA PRO A 88 -0.13 20.03 -9.63
C PRO A 88 -1.24 19.82 -10.66
N GLU A 89 -0.89 19.56 -11.93
CA GLU A 89 -1.84 19.25 -13.00
C GLU A 89 -2.64 17.96 -12.71
N ALA A 90 -2.10 17.09 -11.85
CA ALA A 90 -2.80 15.89 -11.37
C ALA A 90 -4.07 16.22 -10.57
N ALA A 91 -4.23 17.45 -10.06
CA ALA A 91 -5.46 17.90 -9.42
C ALA A 91 -6.66 17.92 -10.39
N GLY A 92 -6.47 18.42 -11.61
CA GLY A 92 -7.53 18.42 -12.63
C GLY A 92 -7.89 17.00 -13.09
N ILE A 93 -6.90 16.12 -13.16
CA ILE A 93 -7.11 14.68 -13.43
C ILE A 93 -7.88 14.01 -12.29
N ALA A 94 -7.57 14.36 -11.04
CA ALA A 94 -8.29 13.87 -9.88
C ALA A 94 -9.77 14.31 -9.91
N GLY A 95 -10.06 15.55 -10.35
CA GLY A 95 -11.41 16.03 -10.60
C GLY A 95 -12.16 15.20 -11.65
N ARG A 96 -11.54 14.95 -12.81
CA ARG A 96 -12.13 14.11 -13.87
C ARG A 96 -12.39 12.68 -13.40
N LEU A 97 -11.46 12.09 -12.64
CA LEU A 97 -11.65 10.76 -12.07
C LEU A 97 -12.79 10.75 -11.04
N ARG A 98 -12.93 11.80 -10.22
CA ARG A 98 -14.06 11.92 -9.29
C ARG A 98 -15.38 11.96 -10.05
N ALA A 99 -15.51 12.81 -11.06
CA ALA A 99 -16.71 12.89 -11.90
C ALA A 99 -17.04 11.55 -12.57
N LEU A 100 -16.03 10.81 -13.05
CA LEU A 100 -16.23 9.45 -13.58
C LEU A 100 -16.80 8.50 -12.51
N LEU A 101 -16.33 8.58 -11.27
CA LEU A 101 -16.76 7.69 -10.18
C LEU A 101 -18.11 8.06 -9.57
N GLU A 102 -18.58 9.29 -9.78
CA GLU A 102 -19.91 9.78 -9.40
C GLU A 102 -20.98 9.46 -10.46
N ASP A 103 -20.57 9.12 -11.68
CA ASP A 103 -21.46 8.68 -12.75
C ASP A 103 -22.20 7.38 -12.36
N PRO A 104 -23.55 7.37 -12.39
CA PRO A 104 -24.36 6.20 -12.05
C PRO A 104 -23.99 4.95 -12.86
N ALA A 105 -23.63 5.10 -14.14
CA ALA A 105 -23.22 3.97 -14.98
C ALA A 105 -21.92 3.33 -14.48
N THR A 106 -20.97 4.15 -13.99
CA THR A 106 -19.73 3.67 -13.38
C THR A 106 -20.00 2.97 -12.06
N ILE A 107 -20.90 3.52 -11.24
CA ILE A 107 -21.29 2.94 -9.95
C ILE A 107 -21.92 1.56 -10.18
N ALA A 108 -22.84 1.45 -11.15
CA ALA A 108 -23.47 0.19 -11.52
C ALA A 108 -22.42 -0.84 -11.98
N LEU A 109 -21.47 -0.44 -12.84
CA LEU A 109 -20.41 -1.34 -13.30
C LEU A 109 -19.47 -1.80 -12.16
N ILE A 110 -19.14 -0.92 -11.22
CA ILE A 110 -18.34 -1.31 -10.05
C ILE A 110 -19.12 -2.29 -9.15
N GLY A 111 -20.44 -2.13 -9.07
CA GLY A 111 -21.34 -3.02 -8.35
C GLY A 111 -21.38 -4.43 -8.94
N THR A 112 -21.26 -4.60 -10.26
CA THR A 112 -21.27 -5.92 -10.90
C THR A 112 -19.97 -6.70 -10.71
N ASP A 113 -18.81 -6.04 -10.75
CA ASP A 113 -17.51 -6.71 -10.52
C ASP A 113 -16.58 -5.92 -9.56
N PRO A 114 -16.30 -6.45 -8.34
CA PRO A 114 -15.40 -5.80 -7.39
C PRO A 114 -13.94 -5.70 -7.88
N ARG A 115 -13.55 -6.36 -8.97
CA ARG A 115 -12.25 -6.22 -9.61
C ARG A 115 -12.01 -4.79 -10.11
N PHE A 116 -13.05 -4.09 -10.59
CA PHE A 116 -12.95 -2.67 -10.95
C PHE A 116 -12.48 -1.84 -9.76
N GLY A 117 -13.08 -2.06 -8.59
CA GLY A 117 -12.70 -1.36 -7.38
C GLY A 117 -11.26 -1.65 -6.92
N ARG A 118 -10.73 -2.85 -7.19
CA ARG A 118 -9.31 -3.17 -6.90
C ARG A 118 -8.33 -2.37 -7.78
N ILE A 119 -8.72 -2.07 -9.02
CA ILE A 119 -7.92 -1.27 -9.96
C ILE A 119 -7.98 0.21 -9.59
N LEU A 120 -9.16 0.71 -9.22
CA LEU A 120 -9.40 2.14 -8.98
C LEU A 120 -8.86 2.64 -7.63
N ARG A 121 -8.89 1.81 -6.57
CA ARG A 121 -8.46 2.22 -5.21
C ARG A 121 -7.03 2.77 -5.13
N PRO A 122 -5.99 2.11 -5.68
CA PRO A 122 -4.63 2.66 -5.69
C PRO A 122 -4.55 4.02 -6.37
N LEU A 123 -5.34 4.24 -7.42
CA LEU A 123 -5.38 5.50 -8.17
C LEU A 123 -5.94 6.64 -7.32
N CYS A 124 -7.08 6.38 -6.67
CA CYS A 124 -7.66 7.36 -5.74
C CYS A 124 -6.66 7.74 -4.64
N ARG A 125 -5.91 6.77 -4.10
CA ARG A 125 -4.88 7.03 -3.08
C ARG A 125 -3.75 7.90 -3.64
N THR A 126 -3.20 7.57 -4.80
CA THR A 126 -2.11 8.32 -5.43
C THR A 126 -2.52 9.77 -5.73
N LEU A 127 -3.74 9.96 -6.26
CA LEU A 127 -4.28 11.28 -6.63
C LEU A 127 -4.89 12.05 -5.44
N GLY A 128 -4.85 11.49 -4.23
CA GLY A 128 -5.36 12.17 -3.03
C GLY A 128 -6.88 12.17 -2.89
N LEU A 129 -7.61 11.42 -3.73
CA LEU A 129 -9.04 11.27 -3.65
C LEU A 129 -9.44 10.38 -2.45
N ARG A 130 -10.49 10.80 -1.74
CA ARG A 130 -11.21 9.92 -0.81
C ARG A 130 -12.03 8.92 -1.63
N PRO A 131 -11.88 7.59 -1.39
CA PRO A 131 -12.66 6.60 -2.13
C PRO A 131 -14.16 6.80 -1.88
N PRO A 132 -14.97 6.93 -2.94
CA PRO A 132 -16.42 6.97 -2.82
C PRO A 132 -16.97 5.65 -2.24
N PRO A 133 -18.22 5.65 -1.72
CA PRO A 133 -18.83 4.47 -1.11
C PRO A 133 -18.76 3.20 -1.97
N CYS A 134 -18.99 3.31 -3.28
CA CYS A 134 -18.89 2.20 -4.24
C CYS A 134 -17.49 1.56 -4.30
N LEU A 135 -16.46 2.27 -3.87
CA LEU A 135 -15.08 1.80 -3.80
C LEU A 135 -14.64 1.41 -2.39
N ARG A 136 -15.45 1.60 -1.34
CA ARG A 136 -15.06 1.18 0.02
C ARG A 136 -15.03 -0.35 0.10
N ARG A 137 -14.09 -0.90 0.88
CA ARG A 137 -14.11 -2.33 1.18
C ARG A 137 -15.17 -2.54 2.27
N ALA A 138 -15.99 -3.57 2.12
CA ALA A 138 -16.69 -4.11 3.27
C ALA A 138 -15.65 -4.46 4.34
N PRO A 139 -15.90 -4.16 5.62
CA PRO A 139 -15.06 -4.61 6.71
C PRO A 139 -14.87 -6.12 6.60
N PRO A 140 -13.66 -6.66 6.84
CA PRO A 140 -13.50 -8.10 6.92
C PRO A 140 -14.43 -8.64 8.00
N ALA A 141 -15.16 -9.71 7.69
CA ALA A 141 -15.97 -10.39 8.69
C ALA A 141 -15.08 -10.75 9.89
N PRO A 142 -15.55 -10.58 11.13
CA PRO A 142 -14.80 -10.98 12.31
C PRO A 142 -14.45 -12.46 12.16
N LYS A 143 -13.15 -12.77 12.14
CA LYS A 143 -12.69 -14.15 12.09
C LYS A 143 -13.25 -14.87 13.34
N PRO A 144 -13.79 -16.10 13.21
CA PRO A 144 -14.12 -16.91 14.37
C PRO A 144 -12.88 -16.96 15.27
N ARG A 145 -13.05 -16.58 16.55
CA ARG A 145 -11.96 -16.75 17.51
C ARG A 145 -11.62 -18.25 17.52
N PRO A 146 -10.36 -18.64 17.26
CA PRO A 146 -10.00 -20.05 17.39
C PRO A 146 -10.38 -20.51 18.80
N PRO A 147 -10.90 -21.74 18.96
CA PRO A 147 -11.21 -22.26 20.28
C PRO A 147 -9.96 -22.12 21.14
N ARG A 148 -10.12 -21.56 22.35
CA ARG A 148 -9.03 -21.48 23.33
C ARG A 148 -8.52 -22.90 23.50
N ARG A 149 -7.32 -23.19 23.00
CA ARG A 149 -6.64 -24.45 23.30
C ARG A 149 -6.63 -24.58 24.83
N PRO A 150 -7.02 -25.74 25.39
CA PRO A 150 -6.82 -26.00 26.80
C PRO A 150 -5.37 -25.66 27.12
N ARG A 151 -5.13 -24.76 28.07
CA ARG A 151 -3.79 -24.53 28.57
C ARG A 151 -3.35 -25.88 29.15
N VAL A 152 -2.46 -26.57 28.46
CA VAL A 152 -1.70 -27.67 29.05
C VAL A 152 -1.02 -27.04 30.26
N ARG A 153 -1.48 -27.39 31.46
CA ARG A 153 -0.77 -27.05 32.69
C ARG A 153 0.56 -27.76 32.55
N HIS A 154 1.62 -27.01 32.23
CA HIS A 154 2.96 -27.51 32.45
C HIS A 154 3.03 -27.97 33.91
N PRO A 155 3.47 -29.20 34.19
CA PRO A 155 3.81 -29.59 35.54
C PRO A 155 4.75 -28.52 36.09
N LEU A 156 4.41 -27.96 37.25
CA LEU A 156 5.31 -27.12 38.01
C LEU A 156 6.62 -27.91 38.12
N ALA A 157 7.69 -27.38 37.52
CA ALA A 157 9.01 -27.91 37.74
C ALA A 157 9.23 -27.96 39.27
N PRO A 158 9.79 -29.06 39.81
CA PRO A 158 10.11 -29.10 41.23
C PRO A 158 11.00 -27.90 41.55
N ALA A 159 10.68 -27.23 42.66
CA ALA A 159 11.45 -26.13 43.18
C ALA A 159 12.91 -26.58 43.31
N ASN A 160 13.77 -26.10 42.41
CA ASN A 160 15.19 -26.08 42.68
C ASN A 160 15.38 -25.02 43.77
N ASP A 161 15.50 -25.49 45.01
CA ASP A 161 16.19 -24.74 46.05
C ASP A 161 17.55 -24.28 45.49
N PRO A 162 17.86 -22.98 45.47
CA PRO A 162 19.19 -22.54 45.13
C PRO A 162 20.12 -22.84 46.33
N PRO A 163 21.17 -23.66 46.18
CA PRO A 163 22.22 -23.67 47.18
C PRO A 163 22.99 -22.34 47.05
N ASN A 164 23.02 -21.59 48.16
CA ASN A 164 24.17 -20.81 48.62
C ASN A 164 24.66 -19.68 47.69
N ARG A 165 24.25 -18.42 47.81
CA ARG A 165 24.56 -17.42 48.87
C ARG A 165 26.02 -17.22 49.30
N LEU A 166 27.03 -17.71 48.59
CA LEU A 166 28.43 -17.29 48.82
C LEU A 166 29.21 -17.41 47.50
N GLU A 167 29.31 -16.31 46.75
CA GLU A 167 30.40 -15.95 45.82
C GLU A 167 29.90 -14.87 44.84
N ARG A 168 29.56 -13.70 45.38
CA ARG A 168 29.76 -12.46 44.64
C ARG A 168 31.10 -11.91 45.07
N ALA A 169 32.13 -12.25 44.29
CA ALA A 169 33.38 -11.52 44.28
C ALA A 169 33.06 -10.04 44.07
N THR A 170 33.33 -9.24 45.10
CA THR A 170 33.26 -7.79 45.07
C THR A 170 34.29 -7.28 44.06
N PRO A 171 33.92 -6.48 43.04
CA PRO A 171 34.91 -5.79 42.23
C PRO A 171 35.66 -4.77 43.11
N LEU A 172 36.98 -4.95 43.22
CA LEU A 172 37.91 -4.17 44.05
C LEU A 172 38.03 -2.67 43.70
N TRP A 173 37.18 -2.11 42.84
CA TRP A 173 37.31 -0.72 42.38
C TRP A 173 36.24 0.24 42.93
N LEU A 174 35.34 -0.22 43.80
CA LEU A 174 34.29 0.62 44.42
C LEU A 174 34.58 1.04 45.87
N ALA A 175 35.85 1.13 46.25
CA ALA A 175 36.26 1.70 47.53
C ALA A 175 37.08 2.98 47.30
N ARG A 176 36.38 4.11 47.12
CA ARG A 176 36.74 5.39 47.73
C ARG A 176 35.69 6.46 47.45
N ALA A 177 34.92 6.77 48.49
CA ALA A 177 34.25 8.05 48.67
C ALA A 177 35.17 9.00 49.49
N PRO A 178 34.88 10.32 49.54
CA PRO A 178 35.85 11.42 49.64
C PRO A 178 36.21 11.82 51.09
N PRO A 179 36.94 12.93 51.29
CA PRO A 179 36.21 14.06 51.88
C PRO A 179 36.52 15.45 51.30
N ALA A 180 35.54 16.31 51.54
CA ALA A 180 35.52 17.75 51.29
C ALA A 180 36.54 18.55 52.10
N ARG A 181 36.85 19.76 51.59
CA ARG A 181 37.20 21.06 52.23
C ARG A 181 38.03 21.86 51.22
N ALA A 182 37.90 23.18 51.06
CA ALA A 182 37.22 24.23 51.81
C ALA A 182 36.72 25.31 50.83
#